data_AF-A0A1W6B1H1-F1
#
_entry.id   AF-A0A1W6B1H1-F1
#
_cell.length_a   1.000
_cell.length_b   1.000
_cell.length_c   1.000
_cell.angle_alpha   90.00
_cell.angle_beta   90.00
_cell.angle_gamma   90.00
#
_symmetry.space_group_name_H-M   'P 1'
#
loop_
_entity.id
_entity.type
_entity.pdbx_description
1 polymer ?
#
loop_
_entity_poly.entity_id
_entity_poly.type
_entity_poly.pdbx_seq_one_letter_code
_entity_poly.pdbx_strand_id
1 'polypeptide(L)'
;MRTQSTSAGREITDYFNSPAWHAPKEAELLAIIMTELMQTGQPTTDKALIASVIKKLDLEKDESVLQSYRNVLAQLMSSTAEMP
;
A
#
# COMPACT_ATOMS: atom_id res chain seq x y z
N MET A 1 41.33 -9.31 2.36
CA MET A 1 39.86 -9.36 2.47
C MET A 1 39.28 -9.44 1.07
N ARG A 2 38.67 -10.57 0.68
CA ARG A 2 37.96 -10.69 -0.61
C ARG A 2 36.56 -10.13 -0.42
N THR A 3 36.27 -8.98 -1.02
CA THR A 3 34.90 -8.48 -1.20
C THR A 3 34.18 -9.45 -2.12
N GLN A 4 33.29 -10.27 -1.56
CA GLN A 4 32.32 -11.04 -2.35
C GLN A 4 31.41 -10.03 -3.05
N SER A 5 31.64 -9.80 -4.33
CA SER A 5 30.68 -9.13 -5.18
C SER A 5 29.39 -9.95 -5.14
N THR A 6 28.36 -9.41 -4.50
CA THR A 6 26.99 -9.92 -4.58
C THR A 6 26.65 -9.99 -6.06
N SER A 7 26.45 -11.20 -6.60
CA SER A 7 26.06 -11.31 -8.00
C SER A 7 24.68 -10.67 -8.13
N ALA A 8 24.42 -9.98 -9.24
CA ALA A 8 23.12 -9.39 -9.51
C ALA A 8 21.97 -10.41 -9.35
N GLY A 9 22.23 -11.69 -9.67
CA GLY A 9 21.26 -12.77 -9.45
C GLY A 9 20.92 -13.01 -7.98
N ARG A 10 21.85 -12.79 -7.05
CA ARG A 10 21.61 -12.91 -5.61
C ARG A 10 20.79 -11.73 -5.09
N GLU A 11 21.11 -10.49 -5.51
CA GLU A 11 20.34 -9.30 -5.15
C GLU A 11 18.90 -9.35 -5.68
N ILE A 12 18.70 -9.82 -6.92
CA ILE A 12 17.37 -10.04 -7.49
C ILE A 12 16.60 -11.07 -6.66
N THR A 13 17.23 -12.19 -6.34
CA THR A 13 16.62 -13.26 -5.53
C THR A 13 16.26 -12.77 -4.13
N ASP A 14 17.14 -12.00 -3.50
CA ASP A 14 16.94 -11.43 -2.17
C ASP A 14 15.79 -10.40 -2.19
N TYR A 15 15.67 -9.60 -3.26
CA TYR A 15 14.55 -8.68 -3.44
C TYR A 15 13.20 -9.41 -3.55
N PHE A 16 13.09 -10.43 -4.40
CA PHE A 16 11.85 -11.21 -4.55
C PHE A 16 11.49 -12.03 -3.30
N ASN A 17 12.47 -12.43 -2.49
CA ASN A 17 12.23 -13.09 -1.20
C ASN A 17 12.02 -12.10 -0.04
N SER A 18 12.19 -10.79 -0.29
CA SER A 18 12.06 -9.80 0.77
C SER A 18 10.59 -9.57 1.17
N PRO A 19 10.33 -9.12 2.41
CA PRO A 19 9.01 -8.68 2.83
C PRO A 19 8.43 -7.56 1.94
N ALA A 20 9.29 -6.74 1.32
CA ALA A 20 8.86 -5.64 0.45
C ALA A 20 8.20 -6.14 -0.85
N TRP A 21 8.62 -7.31 -1.38
CA TRP A 21 7.95 -7.93 -2.52
C TRP A 21 6.61 -8.58 -2.16
N HIS A 22 6.50 -9.09 -0.93
CA HIS A 22 5.30 -9.73 -0.40
C HIS A 22 4.30 -8.75 0.21
N ALA A 23 4.65 -7.47 0.34
CA ALA A 23 3.75 -6.45 0.82
C ALA A 23 2.55 -6.32 -0.15
N PRO A 24 1.32 -6.15 0.37
CA PRO A 24 0.15 -5.94 -0.47
C PRO A 24 0.39 -4.76 -1.42
N LYS A 25 0.14 -4.98 -2.71
CA LYS A 25 0.24 -3.92 -3.71
C LYS A 25 -0.84 -2.87 -3.44
N GLU A 26 -0.55 -1.60 -3.70
CA GLU A 26 -1.46 -0.47 -3.44
C GLU A 26 -2.86 -0.69 -4.02
N ALA A 27 -2.95 -1.25 -5.23
CA ALA A 27 -4.22 -1.60 -5.87
C ALA A 27 -5.01 -2.68 -5.11
N GLU A 28 -4.33 -3.65 -4.51
CA GLU A 28 -4.95 -4.71 -3.70
C GLU A 28 -5.50 -4.13 -2.39
N LEU A 29 -4.74 -3.25 -1.74
CA LEU A 29 -5.20 -2.55 -0.54
C LEU A 29 -6.42 -1.68 -0.81
N LEU A 30 -6.41 -0.94 -1.93
CA LEU A 30 -7.56 -0.15 -2.35
C LEU A 30 -8.78 -1.04 -2.60
N ALA A 31 -8.61 -2.17 -3.30
CA ALA A 31 -9.70 -3.12 -3.55
C ALA A 31 -10.28 -3.70 -2.25
N ILE A 32 -9.43 -4.02 -1.26
CA ILE A 32 -9.87 -4.46 0.08
C ILE A 32 -10.72 -3.38 0.74
N ILE A 33 -10.25 -2.14 0.77
CA ILE A 33 -10.97 -1.02 1.39
C ILE A 33 -12.32 -0.77 0.69
N MET A 34 -12.34 -0.78 -0.64
CA MET A 34 -13.58 -0.64 -1.41
C MET A 34 -14.56 -1.77 -1.08
N THR A 35 -14.06 -3.01 -0.98
CA THR A 35 -14.88 -4.17 -0.62
C THR A 35 -15.47 -4.04 0.78
N GLU A 36 -14.68 -3.60 1.76
CA GLU A 36 -15.16 -3.35 3.13
C GLU A 36 -16.26 -2.28 3.19
N LEU A 37 -16.10 -1.19 2.44
CA LEU A 37 -17.13 -0.15 2.32
C LEU A 37 -18.41 -0.71 1.71
N MET A 38 -18.30 -1.46 0.62
CA MET A 38 -19.46 -2.08 -0.03
C MET A 38 -20.18 -3.08 0.88
N GLN A 39 -19.44 -3.92 1.60
CA GLN A 39 -20.00 -4.89 2.54
C GLN A 39 -20.74 -4.23 3.71
N THR A 40 -20.31 -3.04 4.12
CA THR A 40 -20.96 -2.24 5.18
C THR A 40 -22.06 -1.32 4.64
N GLY A 41 -22.37 -1.39 3.35
CA GLY A 41 -23.37 -0.54 2.69
C GLY A 41 -22.95 0.92 2.57
N GLN A 42 -21.66 1.22 2.77
CA GLN A 42 -21.11 2.56 2.64
C GLN A 42 -20.75 2.85 1.18
N PRO A 43 -21.02 4.07 0.70
CA PRO A 43 -20.66 4.46 -0.65
C PRO A 43 -19.14 4.61 -0.79
N THR A 44 -18.57 4.11 -1.89
CA THR A 44 -17.13 4.22 -2.22
C THR A 44 -16.78 5.59 -2.79
N THR A 45 -17.15 6.66 -2.07
CA THR A 45 -16.76 8.04 -2.40
C THR A 45 -15.32 8.29 -1.96
N ASP A 46 -14.64 9.26 -2.58
CA ASP A 46 -13.27 9.64 -2.21
C ASP A 46 -13.14 9.96 -0.73
N LYS A 47 -14.13 10.68 -0.16
CA LYS A 47 -14.18 10.98 1.28
C LYS A 47 -14.21 9.71 2.13
N ALA A 48 -15.04 8.73 1.76
CA ALA A 48 -15.15 7.47 2.49
C ALA A 48 -13.89 6.62 2.35
N LEU A 49 -13.28 6.59 1.17
CA LEU A 49 -12.01 5.89 0.92
C LEU A 49 -10.88 6.49 1.75
N ILE A 50 -10.70 7.82 1.71
CA ILE A 50 -9.69 8.55 2.48
C ILE A 50 -9.87 8.30 3.98
N ALA A 51 -11.09 8.42 4.50
CA ALA A 51 -11.35 8.17 5.92
C ALA A 51 -11.02 6.73 6.33
N SER A 52 -11.34 5.75 5.49
CA SER A 52 -11.01 4.34 5.73
C SER A 52 -9.51 4.09 5.69
N VAL A 53 -8.77 4.67 4.75
CA VAL A 53 -7.31 4.55 4.68
C VAL A 53 -6.65 5.15 5.91
N ILE A 54 -7.08 6.34 6.36
CA ILE A 54 -6.57 6.97 7.59
C ILE A 54 -6.82 6.06 8.80
N LYS A 55 -8.03 5.50 8.92
CA LYS A 55 -8.34 4.56 10.00
C LYS A 55 -7.46 3.31 9.97
N LYS A 56 -7.12 2.78 8.79
CA LYS A 56 -6.21 1.64 8.66
C LYS A 56 -4.78 2.02 9.06
N LEU A 57 -4.31 3.21 8.69
CA LEU A 57 -3.01 3.75 9.11
C LEU A 57 -2.86 3.87 10.63
N ASP A 58 -3.91 4.29 11.33
CA ASP A 58 -3.88 4.42 12.81
C ASP A 58 -3.79 3.06 13.53
N LEU A 59 -4.23 1.97 12.87
CA LEU A 59 -4.32 0.64 13.47
C LEU A 59 -3.15 -0.28 13.07
N GLU A 60 -2.53 -0.04 11.92
CA GLU A 60 -1.45 -0.86 11.39
C GLU A 60 -0.14 -0.61 12.16
N LYS A 61 0.61 -1.69 12.41
CA LYS A 61 1.87 -1.67 13.17
C LYS A 61 3.06 -2.13 12.32
N ASP A 62 2.81 -2.83 11.22
CA ASP A 62 3.85 -3.21 10.28
C ASP A 62 4.22 -2.00 9.42
N GLU A 63 5.46 -1.52 9.54
CA GLU A 63 5.95 -0.35 8.78
C GLU A 63 5.92 -0.56 7.25
N SER A 64 6.08 -1.79 6.77
CA SER A 64 6.00 -2.08 5.34
C SER A 64 4.57 -1.89 4.82
N VAL A 65 3.58 -2.32 5.59
CA VAL A 65 2.15 -2.17 5.26
C VAL A 65 1.71 -0.72 5.46
N LEU A 66 2.19 -0.04 6.50
CA LEU A 66 1.98 1.40 6.70
C LEU A 66 2.44 2.19 5.49
N GLN A 67 3.61 1.86 4.93
CA GLN A 67 4.10 2.57 3.75
C GLN A 67 3.18 2.36 2.54
N SER A 68 2.66 1.15 2.33
CA SER A 68 1.68 0.91 1.26
C SER A 68 0.39 1.72 1.47
N TYR A 69 -0.15 1.80 2.69
CA TYR A 69 -1.32 2.65 2.97
C TYR A 69 -1.03 4.15 2.79
N ARG A 70 0.17 4.63 3.12
CA ARG A 70 0.59 6.03 2.86
C ARG A 70 0.59 6.32 1.36
N ASN A 71 1.09 5.40 0.54
CA ASN A 71 1.09 5.55 -0.91
C ASN A 71 -0.34 5.57 -1.49
N VAL A 72 -1.22 4.69 -1.03
CA VAL A 72 -2.65 4.70 -1.40
C VAL A 72 -3.30 6.05 -1.03
N LEU A 73 -3.03 6.56 0.16
CA LEU A 73 -3.55 7.87 0.59
C LEU A 73 -3.08 9.00 -0.33
N ALA A 74 -1.77 9.03 -0.65
CA ALA A 74 -1.21 10.04 -1.53
C ALA A 74 -1.83 9.99 -2.94
N GLN A 75 -2.08 8.79 -3.47
CA GLN A 75 -2.75 8.61 -4.76
C GLN A 75 -4.18 9.15 -4.72
N LEU A 76 -4.96 8.80 -3.70
CA LEU A 76 -6.34 9.28 -3.54
C LEU A 76 -6.38 10.81 -3.44
N MET A 77 -5.49 11.42 -2.65
CA MET A 77 -5.41 12.87 -2.52
C MET A 77 -5.02 13.56 -3.84
N SER A 78 -4.10 12.97 -4.61
CA SER A 78 -3.69 13.51 -5.91
C SER A 78 -4.84 13.48 -6.92
N SER A 79 -5.56 12.35 -7.02
CA SER A 79 -6.72 12.24 -7.91
C SER A 79 -7.87 13.17 -7.52
N THR A 80 -8.09 13.42 -6.22
CA THR A 80 -9.10 14.41 -5.78
C THR A 80 -8.71 15.85 -6.09
N ALA A 81 -7.41 16.17 -6.12
CA ALA A 81 -6.92 17.53 -6.40
C ALA A 81 -6.95 17.87 -7.90
N GLU A 82 -7.01 16.85 -8.77
CA GLU A 82 -7.08 17.01 -10.23
C GLU A 82 -8.52 17.17 -10.79
N MET A 83 -9.55 17.11 -9.94
CA MET A 83 -10.92 17.46 -10.35
C MET A 83 -11.15 18.98 -10.27
N PRO A 84 -11.44 19.67 -11.40
CA PRO A 84 -11.73 21.10 -11.43
C PRO A 84 -13.09 21.47 -10.80
#